data_AF-A0AAV9CFV7-F1
#
_entry.id   AF-A0AAV9CFV7-F1
#
_cell.length_a   1.000
_cell.length_b   1.000
_cell.length_c   1.000
_cell.angle_alpha   90.00
_cell.angle_beta   90.00
_cell.angle_gamma   90.00
#
_symmetry.space_group_name_H-M   'P 1'
#
loop_
_entity.id
_entity.type
_entity.pdbx_description
1 polymer ?
#
loop_
_entity_poly.entity_id
_entity_poly.type
_entity_poly.pdbx_seq_one_letter_code
_entity_poly.pdbx_strand_id
1 'polypeptide(L)'
;MRRFASARTRFTITALATCYTRIVVGDCRDGVLFFFYQEDQKKLEQLFCDPVQRLVADCALMDPNTVVVSDRRGNISVLSCSRYFEDSASPESNLTLDCSYNVGETVMSVRKGSFSYKFPVDDVLKGMDGGETVPNQVHNSIVACTLLGSVMVFIPITREEHELLEDVQARLAVHPLTSPFLGNDHREFRGRGPKVGVPTILDGDMLAQFLELTNVQQEAVLSSSGSSDRGSSSHSANSPISINQVVQLLERVHHALN
;
A
#
# COMPACT_ATOMS: atom_id res chain seq x y z
N MET A 1 14.18 33.50 13.13
CA MET A 1 13.85 32.64 11.97
C MET A 1 13.42 33.52 10.82
N ARG A 2 13.95 33.33 9.60
CA ARG A 2 13.54 34.09 8.41
C ARG A 2 12.40 33.34 7.70
N ARG A 3 11.23 33.97 7.54
CA ARG A 3 10.07 33.38 6.84
C ARG A 3 10.24 33.56 5.33
N PHE A 4 10.21 32.47 4.56
CA PHE A 4 10.32 32.51 3.10
C PHE A 4 8.96 32.62 2.41
N ALA A 5 8.00 31.78 2.81
CA ALA A 5 6.63 31.79 2.32
C ALA A 5 5.64 31.42 3.45
N SER A 6 4.36 31.69 3.23
CA SER A 6 3.28 31.21 4.11
C SER A 6 1.99 31.02 3.32
N ALA A 7 1.30 29.91 3.57
CA ALA A 7 -0.05 29.65 3.12
C ALA A 7 -0.95 29.38 4.33
N ARG A 8 -2.25 29.63 4.18
CA ARG A 8 -3.25 29.33 5.22
C ARG A 8 -4.08 28.14 4.76
N THR A 9 -4.25 27.15 5.63
CA THR A 9 -5.20 26.06 5.43
C THR A 9 -6.51 26.40 6.11
N ARG A 10 -7.60 25.74 5.67
CA ARG A 10 -8.93 25.92 6.25
C ARG A 10 -9.08 25.25 7.61
N PHE A 11 -8.44 24.08 7.77
CA PHE A 11 -8.52 23.25 8.96
C PHE A 11 -7.19 23.12 9.69
N THR A 12 -7.26 22.68 10.94
CA THR A 12 -6.10 22.47 11.80
C THR A 12 -5.17 21.44 11.18
N ILE A 13 -3.91 21.84 10.99
CA ILE A 13 -2.86 20.97 10.49
C ILE A 13 -2.54 19.92 11.56
N THR A 14 -2.59 18.65 11.19
CA THR A 14 -2.28 17.50 12.07
C THR A 14 -0.98 16.82 11.68
N ALA A 15 -0.60 16.85 10.40
CA ALA A 15 0.62 16.22 9.90
C ALA A 15 1.28 17.07 8.81
N LEU A 16 2.61 16.98 8.71
CA LEU A 16 3.40 17.64 7.68
C LEU A 16 4.49 16.70 7.19
N ALA A 17 4.62 16.57 5.87
CA ALA A 17 5.72 15.86 5.24
C ALA A 17 6.29 16.68 4.09
N THR A 18 7.60 16.56 3.85
CA THR A 18 8.29 17.33 2.81
C THR A 18 9.20 16.42 2.00
N CYS A 19 9.26 16.64 0.68
CA CYS A 19 10.21 16.00 -0.22
C CYS A 19 10.62 17.02 -1.27
N TYR A 20 11.88 17.47 -1.22
CA TYR A 20 12.38 18.59 -2.04
C TYR A 20 11.49 19.84 -1.92
N THR A 21 10.88 20.28 -3.01
CA THR A 21 9.97 21.43 -3.09
C THR A 21 8.51 21.05 -2.87
N ARG A 22 8.20 19.77 -2.60
CA ARG A 22 6.86 19.28 -2.31
C ARG A 22 6.60 19.26 -0.82
N ILE A 23 5.41 19.71 -0.44
CA ILE A 23 4.94 19.75 0.94
C ILE A 23 3.56 19.12 0.99
N VAL A 24 3.39 18.08 1.78
CA VAL A 24 2.09 17.50 2.10
C VAL A 24 1.66 18.02 3.46
N VAL A 25 0.42 18.48 3.53
CA VAL A 25 -0.20 18.97 4.76
C VAL A 25 -1.42 18.12 5.04
N GLY A 26 -1.37 17.31 6.08
CA GLY A 26 -2.52 16.60 6.62
C GLY A 26 -3.31 17.48 7.57
N ASP A 27 -4.64 17.43 7.46
CA ASP A 27 -5.53 18.17 8.35
C ASP A 27 -6.51 17.28 9.11
N CYS A 28 -7.26 17.92 10.02
CA CYS A 28 -8.21 17.23 10.89
C CYS A 28 -9.59 16.99 10.26
N ARG A 29 -9.80 17.16 8.95
CA ARG A 29 -11.13 17.03 8.32
C ARG A 29 -11.14 16.63 6.85
N ASP A 30 -10.52 17.45 5.99
CA ASP A 30 -10.62 17.33 4.54
C ASP A 30 -9.58 16.36 3.97
N GLY A 31 -8.51 16.07 4.71
CA GLY A 31 -7.52 15.07 4.33
C GLY A 31 -6.13 15.66 4.15
N VAL A 32 -5.46 15.29 3.06
CA VAL A 32 -4.17 15.90 2.70
C VAL A 32 -4.29 16.97 1.60
N LEU A 33 -3.48 18.01 1.75
CA LEU A 33 -3.27 19.06 0.76
C LEU A 33 -1.83 18.96 0.25
N PHE A 34 -1.67 19.00 -1.08
CA PHE A 34 -0.39 18.88 -1.74
C PHE A 34 0.07 20.25 -2.25
N PHE A 35 1.19 20.73 -1.72
CA PHE A 35 1.77 22.03 -2.04
C PHE A 35 3.10 21.90 -2.79
N PHE A 36 3.39 22.93 -3.57
CA PHE A 36 4.67 23.20 -4.20
C PHE A 36 5.25 24.50 -3.68
N TYR A 37 6.52 24.48 -3.30
CA TYR A 37 7.29 25.67 -3.01
C TYR A 37 8.04 26.13 -4.26
N GLN A 38 7.62 27.27 -4.80
CA GLN A 38 8.30 27.92 -5.90
C GLN A 38 9.37 28.87 -5.36
N GLU A 39 10.64 28.49 -5.52
CA GLU A 39 11.77 29.19 -4.93
C GLU A 39 11.95 30.62 -5.47
N ASP A 40 11.84 30.80 -6.79
CA ASP A 40 12.00 32.10 -7.45
C ASP A 40 10.99 33.14 -6.96
N GLN A 41 9.74 32.70 -6.75
CA GLN A 41 8.64 33.55 -6.30
C GLN A 41 8.50 33.59 -4.78
N LYS A 42 9.23 32.73 -4.06
CA LYS A 42 9.08 32.50 -2.61
C LYS A 42 7.61 32.31 -2.22
N LYS A 43 6.91 31.48 -2.99
CA LYS A 43 5.46 31.27 -2.87
C LYS A 43 5.15 29.79 -2.68
N LEU A 44 4.12 29.52 -1.89
CA LEU A 44 3.50 28.20 -1.79
C LEU A 44 2.26 28.18 -2.69
N GLU A 45 2.19 27.19 -3.55
CA GLU A 45 1.07 26.92 -4.44
C GLU A 45 0.45 25.58 -4.05
N GLN A 46 -0.86 25.56 -3.83
CA GLN A 46 -1.60 24.31 -3.63
C GLN A 46 -1.90 23.72 -5.00
N LEU A 47 -1.50 22.47 -5.22
CA LEU A 47 -1.68 21.78 -6.49
C LEU A 47 -2.83 20.77 -6.43
N PHE A 48 -2.85 19.96 -5.36
CA PHE A 48 -3.80 18.87 -5.25
C PHE A 48 -4.47 18.80 -3.87
N CYS A 49 -5.69 18.28 -3.86
CA CYS A 49 -6.46 17.95 -2.67
C CYS A 49 -6.71 16.45 -2.56
N ASP A 50 -7.06 16.00 -1.37
CA ASP A 50 -7.54 14.64 -1.14
C ASP A 50 -8.89 14.40 -1.85
N PRO A 51 -9.06 13.29 -2.58
CA PRO A 51 -10.35 12.94 -3.16
C PRO A 51 -11.41 12.49 -2.12
N VAL A 52 -11.01 12.27 -0.86
CA VAL A 52 -11.86 11.77 0.22
C VAL A 52 -11.57 12.48 1.54
N GLN A 53 -12.63 12.84 2.27
CA GLN A 53 -12.50 13.40 3.62
C GLN A 53 -11.93 12.35 4.59
N ARG A 54 -10.85 12.72 5.29
CA ARG A 54 -10.21 11.86 6.29
C ARG A 54 -9.65 12.68 7.45
N LEU A 55 -9.71 12.08 8.64
CA LEU A 55 -9.11 12.65 9.84
C LEU A 55 -7.63 12.24 9.87
N VAL A 56 -6.74 13.01 9.23
CA VAL A 56 -5.34 12.61 9.08
C VAL A 56 -4.66 12.45 10.44
N ALA A 57 -4.06 11.28 10.65
CA ALA A 57 -3.25 10.96 11.82
C ALA A 57 -1.77 11.28 11.54
N ASP A 58 -1.20 10.70 10.48
CA ASP A 58 0.16 10.97 9.99
C ASP A 58 0.22 10.79 8.45
N CYS A 59 1.24 11.36 7.82
CA CYS A 59 1.49 11.20 6.38
C CYS A 59 2.99 11.14 6.06
N ALA A 60 3.35 10.45 4.98
CA ALA A 60 4.73 10.38 4.49
C ALA A 60 4.78 10.47 2.97
N LEU A 61 5.77 11.19 2.44
CA LEU A 61 6.06 11.22 1.01
C LEU A 61 6.98 10.04 0.64
N MET A 62 6.54 9.20 -0.29
CA MET A 62 7.34 8.10 -0.82
C MET A 62 8.30 8.60 -1.90
N ASP A 63 7.81 9.54 -2.70
CA ASP A 63 8.53 10.26 -3.74
C ASP A 63 7.84 11.62 -3.93
N PRO A 64 8.29 12.50 -4.84
CA PRO A 64 7.69 13.82 -5.04
C PRO A 64 6.23 13.83 -5.51
N ASN A 65 5.68 12.67 -5.90
CA ASN A 65 4.37 12.53 -6.51
C ASN A 65 3.44 11.56 -5.76
N THR A 66 4.00 10.75 -4.85
CA THR A 66 3.27 9.70 -4.11
C THR A 66 3.31 9.98 -2.61
N VAL A 67 2.14 10.00 -1.98
CA VAL A 67 1.96 10.21 -0.54
C VAL A 67 1.20 9.03 0.07
N VAL A 68 1.65 8.62 1.25
CA VAL A 68 0.95 7.66 2.09
C VAL A 68 0.32 8.43 3.23
N VAL A 69 -0.95 8.14 3.50
CA VAL A 69 -1.73 8.82 4.52
C VAL A 69 -2.37 7.79 5.44
N SER A 70 -2.21 8.01 6.75
CA SER A 70 -2.97 7.31 7.77
C SER A 70 -4.08 8.20 8.31
N ASP A 71 -5.23 7.61 8.58
CA ASP A 71 -6.33 8.29 9.25
C ASP A 71 -6.63 7.72 10.64
N ARG A 72 -7.31 8.53 11.47
CA ARG A 72 -7.69 8.14 12.83
C ARG A 72 -8.74 7.02 12.88
N ARG A 73 -9.38 6.70 11.74
CA ARG A 73 -10.34 5.59 11.61
C ARG A 73 -9.63 4.26 11.32
N GLY A 74 -8.30 4.28 11.19
CA GLY A 74 -7.47 3.10 10.98
C GLY A 74 -7.27 2.72 9.52
N ASN A 75 -7.48 3.65 8.59
CA ASN A 75 -7.12 3.41 7.19
C ASN A 75 -5.72 3.90 6.88
N ILE A 76 -5.01 3.14 6.06
CA ILE A 76 -3.84 3.59 5.33
C ILE A 76 -4.23 3.67 3.86
N SER A 77 -3.92 4.78 3.21
CA SER A 77 -4.14 4.97 1.78
C SER A 77 -2.89 5.49 1.10
N VAL A 78 -2.68 5.05 -0.14
CA VAL A 78 -1.67 5.59 -1.05
C VAL A 78 -2.37 6.48 -2.06
N LEU A 79 -1.89 7.72 -2.16
CA LEU A 79 -2.38 8.70 -3.11
C LEU A 79 -1.23 9.13 -4.03
N SER A 80 -1.51 9.28 -5.32
CA SER A 80 -0.54 9.79 -6.28
C SER A 80 -1.08 10.96 -7.09
N CYS A 81 -0.20 11.83 -7.57
CA CYS A 81 -0.56 12.76 -8.62
C CYS A 81 -0.41 12.07 -9.99
N SER A 82 -1.52 11.69 -10.61
CA SER A 82 -1.51 11.31 -12.03
C SER A 82 -1.61 12.57 -12.88
N ARG A 83 -0.71 12.72 -13.87
CA ARG A 83 -0.66 13.77 -14.90
C ARG A 83 -0.10 15.14 -14.47
N TYR A 84 1.15 15.40 -14.83
CA TYR A 84 1.69 16.76 -15.05
C TYR A 84 1.27 17.36 -16.40
N PHE A 85 0.55 16.62 -17.25
CA PHE A 85 0.46 16.89 -18.68
C PHE A 85 -0.91 17.34 -19.21
N GLU A 86 -1.89 17.59 -18.35
CA GLU A 86 -3.10 18.27 -18.79
C GLU A 86 -3.09 19.70 -18.27
N ASP A 87 -2.95 20.61 -19.23
CA ASP A 87 -3.09 22.06 -19.20
C ASP A 87 -4.50 22.46 -18.75
N SER A 88 -4.90 21.99 -17.56
CA SER A 88 -6.21 22.26 -16.99
C SER A 88 -6.07 23.47 -16.08
N ALA A 89 -6.58 24.59 -16.56
CA ALA A 89 -6.77 25.85 -15.84
C ALA A 89 -7.79 25.73 -14.69
N SER A 90 -7.90 24.55 -14.05
CA SER A 90 -8.77 24.31 -12.91
C SER A 90 -7.99 24.47 -11.60
N PRO A 91 -8.43 25.34 -10.68
CA PRO A 91 -7.68 25.66 -9.46
C PRO A 91 -7.69 24.54 -8.40
N GLU A 92 -8.43 23.44 -8.60
CA GLU A 92 -8.59 22.37 -7.61
C GLU A 92 -8.54 21.00 -8.31
N SER A 93 -7.34 20.43 -8.43
CA SER A 93 -7.15 19.05 -8.87
C SER A 93 -7.15 18.09 -7.69
N ASN A 94 -7.67 16.88 -7.85
CA ASN A 94 -7.63 15.85 -6.80
C ASN A 94 -6.49 14.88 -7.05
N LEU A 95 -5.91 14.36 -5.97
CA LEU A 95 -5.03 13.20 -6.03
C LEU A 95 -5.81 11.96 -6.50
N THR A 96 -5.09 11.03 -7.12
CA THR A 96 -5.59 9.70 -7.44
C THR A 96 -5.43 8.82 -6.21
N LEU A 97 -6.50 8.12 -5.81
CA LEU A 97 -6.46 7.13 -4.74
C LEU A 97 -6.09 5.77 -5.33
N ASP A 98 -4.83 5.38 -5.17
CA ASP A 98 -4.27 4.19 -5.80
C ASP A 98 -4.69 2.91 -5.08
N CYS A 99 -4.57 2.92 -3.75
CA CYS A 99 -5.00 1.81 -2.92
C CYS A 99 -5.28 2.23 -1.47
N SER A 100 -6.01 1.38 -0.75
CA SER A 100 -6.32 1.59 0.66
C SER A 100 -6.43 0.28 1.43
N TYR A 101 -6.22 0.35 2.74
CA TYR A 101 -6.29 -0.78 3.65
C TYR A 101 -6.81 -0.35 5.01
N ASN A 102 -7.83 -1.04 5.52
CA ASN A 102 -8.27 -0.89 6.89
C ASN A 102 -7.46 -1.80 7.81
N VAL A 103 -6.66 -1.19 8.67
CA VAL A 103 -5.84 -1.87 9.67
C VAL A 103 -6.70 -2.46 10.79
N GLY A 104 -7.88 -1.89 11.03
CA GLY A 104 -8.73 -2.21 12.18
C GLY A 104 -8.33 -1.45 13.45
N GLU A 105 -7.30 -0.62 13.38
CA GLU A 105 -6.73 0.11 14.50
C GLU A 105 -6.18 1.47 14.04
N THR A 106 -6.14 2.47 14.92
CA THR A 106 -5.59 3.79 14.59
C THR A 106 -4.08 3.70 14.32
N VAL A 107 -3.69 4.09 13.11
CA VAL A 107 -2.28 4.20 12.72
C VAL A 107 -1.78 5.59 13.08
N MET A 108 -0.78 5.65 13.97
CA MET A 108 -0.31 6.90 14.58
C MET A 108 0.94 7.45 13.89
N SER A 109 1.72 6.60 13.23
CA SER A 109 2.86 7.07 12.45
C SER A 109 3.07 6.26 11.19
N VAL A 110 3.48 6.94 10.12
CA VAL A 110 3.86 6.34 8.84
C VAL A 110 5.21 6.90 8.41
N ARG A 111 6.08 6.02 7.93
CA ARG A 111 7.43 6.36 7.44
C ARG A 111 7.75 5.59 6.17
N LYS A 112 8.53 6.21 5.29
CA LYS A 112 9.19 5.52 4.19
C LYS A 112 10.31 4.65 4.76
N GLY A 113 10.24 3.35 4.52
CA GLY A 113 11.26 2.37 4.88
C GLY A 113 12.02 1.86 3.67
N SER A 114 13.23 1.39 3.93
CA SER A 114 14.05 0.64 2.97
C SER A 114 14.57 -0.61 3.66
N PHE A 115 14.26 -1.78 3.11
CA PHE A 115 14.78 -3.05 3.59
C PHE A 115 15.78 -3.60 2.58
N SER A 116 16.95 -4.00 3.05
CA SER A 116 17.93 -4.73 2.26
C SER A 116 17.84 -6.20 2.63
N TYR A 117 17.27 -7.00 1.74
CA TYR A 117 17.27 -8.45 1.89
C TYR A 117 18.56 -9.06 1.30
N LYS A 118 19.10 -10.09 1.96
CA LYS A 118 20.17 -10.94 1.42
C LYS A 118 19.68 -12.38 1.43
N PHE A 119 19.53 -13.00 0.26
CA PHE A 119 19.23 -14.43 0.18
C PHE A 119 20.46 -15.22 0.67
N PRO A 120 20.31 -16.22 1.57
CA PRO A 120 21.43 -17.09 1.92
C PRO A 120 22.05 -17.83 0.71
N VAL A 121 21.26 -18.03 -0.35
CA VAL A 121 21.69 -18.66 -1.61
C VAL A 121 22.55 -17.72 -2.48
N ASP A 122 22.39 -16.40 -2.33
CA ASP A 122 23.19 -15.42 -3.10
C ASP A 122 24.66 -15.43 -2.67
N ASP A 123 24.97 -15.79 -1.42
CA ASP A 123 26.35 -15.93 -0.95
C ASP A 123 27.06 -17.16 -1.55
N VAL A 124 26.31 -18.22 -1.90
CA VAL A 124 26.86 -19.41 -2.57
C VAL A 124 27.14 -19.13 -4.05
N LEU A 125 26.29 -18.34 -4.70
CA LEU A 125 26.44 -17.98 -6.12
C LEU A 125 27.47 -16.86 -6.36
N LYS A 126 27.66 -15.94 -5.40
CA LYS A 126 28.71 -14.89 -5.47
C LYS A 126 30.14 -15.41 -5.40
N GLY A 127 30.35 -16.66 -5.00
CA GLY A 127 31.67 -17.29 -5.02
C GLY A 127 32.10 -17.85 -6.38
N MET A 128 31.20 -17.92 -7.38
CA MET A 128 31.43 -18.70 -8.60
C MET A 128 31.43 -17.91 -9.91
N ASP A 129 31.02 -16.63 -9.93
CA ASP A 129 31.15 -15.84 -11.16
C ASP A 129 31.35 -14.35 -10.87
N GLY A 130 32.43 -13.78 -11.42
CA GLY A 130 32.83 -12.37 -11.28
C GLY A 130 31.98 -11.41 -12.13
N GLY A 131 30.66 -11.65 -12.21
CA GLY A 131 29.71 -10.82 -12.93
C GLY A 131 28.97 -9.89 -11.98
N GLU A 132 28.93 -8.60 -12.30
CA GLU A 132 28.22 -7.55 -11.55
C GLU A 132 26.76 -7.95 -11.27
N THR A 133 26.49 -8.40 -10.04
CA THR A 133 25.16 -8.80 -9.59
C THR A 133 24.28 -7.57 -9.41
N VAL A 134 23.09 -7.61 -10.02
CA VAL A 134 21.99 -6.64 -9.92
C VAL A 134 21.91 -6.05 -8.51
N PRO A 135 22.06 -4.71 -8.35
CA PRO A 135 22.14 -4.09 -7.04
C PRO A 135 20.81 -4.21 -6.32
N ASN A 136 20.87 -4.65 -5.05
CA ASN A 136 19.88 -4.49 -3.99
C ASN A 136 18.64 -3.70 -4.43
N GLN A 137 17.54 -4.40 -4.73
CA GLN A 137 16.27 -3.72 -4.97
C GLN A 137 15.82 -3.12 -3.62
N VAL A 138 16.19 -1.86 -3.39
CA VAL A 138 15.69 -1.10 -2.25
C VAL A 138 14.19 -0.94 -2.44
N HIS A 139 13.43 -1.85 -1.83
CA HIS A 139 11.98 -1.76 -1.88
C HIS A 139 11.57 -0.51 -1.09
N ASN A 140 10.91 0.44 -1.78
CA ASN A 140 10.26 1.61 -1.18
C ASN A 140 9.05 1.13 -0.35
N SER A 141 9.34 0.50 0.78
CA SER A 141 8.36 -0.01 1.72
C SER A 141 7.78 1.10 2.58
N ILE A 142 6.61 0.85 3.15
CA ILE A 142 5.98 1.74 4.11
C ILE A 142 6.04 1.03 5.45
N VAL A 143 6.57 1.71 6.47
CA VAL A 143 6.50 1.25 7.86
C VAL A 143 5.46 2.09 8.58
N ALA A 144 4.52 1.41 9.22
CA ALA A 144 3.45 2.03 9.98
C ALA A 144 3.43 1.51 11.43
N CYS A 145 3.15 2.40 12.37
CA CYS A 145 2.99 2.04 13.78
C CYS A 145 1.59 2.41 14.25
N THR A 146 0.94 1.49 14.96
CA THR A 146 -0.40 1.70 15.50
C THR A 146 -0.39 2.24 16.93
N LEU A 147 -1.54 2.72 17.40
CA LEU A 147 -1.71 3.28 18.74
C LEU A 147 -1.45 2.26 19.86
N LEU A 148 -1.80 1.00 19.64
CA LEU A 148 -1.64 -0.13 20.56
C LEU A 148 -0.24 -0.77 20.45
N GLY A 149 0.65 -0.24 19.62
CA GLY A 149 2.06 -0.63 19.56
C GLY A 149 2.41 -1.67 18.50
N SER A 150 1.51 -1.99 17.57
CA SER A 150 1.82 -2.86 16.44
C SER A 150 2.68 -2.14 15.40
N VAL A 151 3.61 -2.86 14.79
CA VAL A 151 4.42 -2.39 13.66
C VAL A 151 4.04 -3.17 12.42
N MET A 152 3.75 -2.47 11.32
CA MET A 152 3.30 -3.05 10.07
C MET A 152 4.21 -2.59 8.94
N VAL A 153 4.45 -3.48 7.98
CA VAL A 153 5.24 -3.18 6.78
C VAL A 153 4.39 -3.44 5.55
N PHE A 154 4.30 -2.45 4.67
CA PHE A 154 3.69 -2.60 3.36
C PHE A 154 4.78 -2.67 2.31
N ILE A 155 4.78 -3.75 1.54
CA ILE A 155 5.77 -4.04 0.52
C ILE A 155 5.12 -3.85 -0.86
N PRO A 156 5.74 -3.07 -1.77
CA PRO A 156 5.29 -3.02 -3.15
C PRO A 156 5.56 -4.34 -3.86
N ILE A 157 4.54 -4.89 -4.51
CA ILE A 157 4.61 -6.08 -5.37
C ILE A 157 4.25 -5.72 -6.80
N THR A 158 4.56 -6.58 -7.78
CA THR A 158 4.13 -6.33 -9.16
C THR A 158 2.63 -6.52 -9.31
N ARG A 159 2.07 -6.02 -10.41
CA ARG A 159 0.63 -6.18 -10.69
C ARG A 159 0.27 -7.66 -10.86
N GLU A 160 1.12 -8.42 -11.53
CA GLU A 160 0.93 -9.84 -11.79
C GLU A 160 0.95 -10.65 -10.47
N GLU A 161 1.84 -10.28 -9.56
CA GLU A 161 1.90 -10.84 -8.20
C GLU A 161 0.65 -10.48 -7.40
N HIS A 162 0.16 -9.24 -7.52
CA HIS A 162 -1.06 -8.79 -6.85
C HIS A 162 -2.29 -9.56 -7.35
N GLU A 163 -2.47 -9.69 -8.66
CA GLU A 163 -3.60 -10.42 -9.25
C GLU A 163 -3.60 -11.90 -8.82
N LEU A 164 -2.42 -12.55 -8.81
CA LEU A 164 -2.27 -13.92 -8.31
C LEU A 164 -2.63 -14.05 -6.83
N LEU A 165 -2.09 -13.17 -5.99
CA LEU A 165 -2.29 -13.24 -4.54
C LEU A 165 -3.69 -12.78 -4.12
N GLU A 166 -4.35 -11.90 -4.88
CA GLU A 166 -5.75 -11.52 -4.67
C GLU A 166 -6.64 -12.77 -4.77
N ASP A 167 -6.42 -13.60 -5.80
CA ASP A 167 -7.15 -14.86 -5.99
C ASP A 167 -6.89 -15.88 -4.86
N VAL A 168 -5.65 -15.97 -4.38
CA VAL A 168 -5.30 -16.86 -3.26
C VAL A 168 -5.95 -16.38 -1.97
N GLN A 169 -5.86 -15.08 -1.67
CA GLN A 169 -6.46 -14.47 -0.48
C GLN A 169 -7.99 -14.69 -0.46
N ALA A 170 -8.65 -14.52 -1.60
CA ALA A 170 -10.10 -14.73 -1.70
C ALA A 170 -10.50 -16.17 -1.34
N ARG A 171 -9.68 -17.17 -1.70
CA ARG A 171 -9.92 -18.58 -1.35
C ARG A 171 -9.61 -18.86 0.11
N LEU A 172 -8.52 -18.31 0.64
CA LEU A 172 -8.16 -18.43 2.07
C LEU A 172 -9.24 -17.83 2.98
N ALA A 173 -9.80 -16.68 2.60
CA ALA A 173 -10.81 -15.98 3.39
C ALA A 173 -12.10 -16.80 3.62
N VAL A 174 -12.42 -17.74 2.72
CA VAL A 174 -13.62 -18.59 2.81
C VAL A 174 -13.33 -20.04 3.19
N HIS A 175 -12.07 -20.47 3.12
CA HIS A 175 -11.69 -21.85 3.39
C HIS A 175 -11.81 -22.18 4.89
N PRO A 176 -12.41 -23.33 5.29
CA PRO A 176 -12.74 -23.60 6.70
C PRO A 176 -11.58 -23.57 7.69
N LEU A 177 -10.34 -23.82 7.23
CA LEU A 177 -9.15 -23.81 8.08
C LEU A 177 -8.57 -22.41 8.31
N THR A 178 -8.89 -21.44 7.46
CA THR A 178 -8.24 -20.13 7.40
C THR A 178 -9.23 -18.96 7.44
N SER A 179 -10.52 -19.24 7.33
CA SER A 179 -11.56 -18.22 7.38
C SER A 179 -11.56 -17.51 8.75
N PRO A 180 -11.91 -16.21 8.80
CA PRO A 180 -11.95 -15.46 10.04
C PRO A 180 -12.80 -16.15 11.11
N PHE A 181 -12.20 -16.46 12.26
CA PHE A 181 -12.84 -17.26 13.32
C PHE A 181 -14.18 -16.71 13.81
N LEU A 182 -14.33 -15.38 13.83
CA LEU A 182 -15.56 -14.70 14.27
C LEU A 182 -16.64 -14.63 13.17
N GLY A 183 -16.40 -15.20 11.99
CA GLY A 183 -17.34 -15.18 10.87
C GLY A 183 -17.46 -13.82 10.16
N ASN A 184 -16.53 -12.89 10.42
CA ASN A 184 -16.50 -11.61 9.72
C ASN A 184 -16.13 -11.82 8.24
N ASP A 185 -16.76 -11.07 7.34
CA ASP A 185 -16.29 -10.98 5.97
C ASP A 185 -14.94 -10.24 5.93
N HIS A 186 -13.89 -10.94 5.49
CA HIS A 186 -12.53 -10.40 5.41
C HIS A 186 -12.43 -9.21 4.47
N ARG A 187 -13.05 -9.31 3.28
CA ARG A 187 -12.99 -8.28 2.24
C ARG A 187 -13.75 -7.04 2.68
N GLU A 188 -14.91 -7.21 3.30
CA GLU A 188 -15.66 -6.11 3.89
C GLU A 188 -14.83 -5.42 4.97
N PHE A 189 -14.24 -6.18 5.89
CA PHE A 189 -13.44 -5.65 7.00
C PHE A 189 -12.23 -4.84 6.51
N ARG A 190 -11.39 -5.42 5.64
CA ARG A 190 -10.18 -4.76 5.10
C ARG A 190 -10.50 -3.65 4.10
N GLY A 191 -11.66 -3.72 3.45
CA GLY A 191 -12.19 -2.72 2.52
C GLY A 191 -12.99 -1.59 3.15
N ARG A 192 -13.06 -1.49 4.49
CA ARG A 192 -13.76 -0.37 5.15
C ARG A 192 -13.07 0.95 4.84
N GLY A 193 -13.82 1.94 4.37
CA GLY A 193 -13.30 3.29 4.14
C GLY A 193 -13.37 3.76 2.68
N PRO A 194 -12.62 3.17 1.74
CA PRO A 194 -12.55 3.65 0.36
C PRO A 194 -13.87 3.50 -0.41
N LYS A 195 -14.02 4.32 -1.45
CA LYS A 195 -15.15 4.24 -2.40
C LYS A 195 -15.07 2.93 -3.20
N VAL A 196 -16.22 2.48 -3.70
CA VAL A 196 -16.34 1.35 -4.63
C VAL A 196 -15.37 1.56 -5.82
N GLY A 197 -14.54 0.56 -6.12
CA GLY A 197 -13.63 0.56 -7.27
C GLY A 197 -12.16 0.89 -6.99
N VAL A 198 -11.79 1.18 -5.74
CA VAL A 198 -10.38 1.36 -5.35
C VAL A 198 -9.74 0.00 -5.02
N PRO A 199 -8.56 -0.34 -5.59
CA PRO A 199 -7.81 -1.54 -5.21
C PRO A 199 -7.52 -1.58 -3.71
N THR A 200 -7.78 -2.73 -3.08
CA THR A 200 -7.40 -2.96 -1.69
C THR A 200 -5.98 -3.52 -1.61
N ILE A 201 -5.20 -3.05 -0.64
CA ILE A 201 -3.93 -3.69 -0.33
C ILE A 201 -4.20 -5.12 0.20
N LEU A 202 -3.36 -6.07 -0.18
CA LEU A 202 -3.47 -7.46 0.26
C LEU A 202 -3.08 -7.60 1.74
N ASP A 203 -3.78 -8.49 2.43
CA ASP A 203 -3.55 -8.83 3.84
C ASP A 203 -2.47 -9.92 3.92
N GLY A 204 -1.26 -9.50 4.27
CA GLY A 204 -0.12 -10.39 4.43
C GLY A 204 -0.33 -11.46 5.50
N ASP A 205 -1.09 -11.18 6.56
CA ASP A 205 -1.35 -12.14 7.63
C ASP A 205 -2.33 -13.23 7.15
N MET A 206 -3.32 -12.86 6.33
CA MET A 206 -4.21 -13.83 5.69
C MET A 206 -3.43 -14.72 4.71
N LEU A 207 -2.56 -14.12 3.89
CA LEU A 207 -1.76 -14.84 2.91
C LEU A 207 -0.71 -15.77 3.56
N ALA A 208 -0.11 -15.35 4.67
CA ALA A 208 0.89 -16.14 5.38
C ALA A 208 0.34 -17.48 5.89
N GLN A 209 -0.96 -17.56 6.21
CA GLN A 209 -1.60 -18.82 6.60
C GLN A 209 -1.47 -19.92 5.53
N PHE A 210 -1.34 -19.55 4.25
CA PHE A 210 -1.10 -20.54 3.18
C PHE A 210 0.20 -21.33 3.40
N LEU A 211 1.22 -20.70 3.98
CA LEU A 211 2.51 -21.35 4.29
C LEU A 211 2.41 -22.32 5.48
N GLU A 212 1.38 -22.17 6.32
CA GLU A 212 1.14 -23.05 7.48
C GLU A 212 0.34 -24.32 7.10
N LEU A 213 -0.28 -24.34 5.91
CA LEU A 213 -1.06 -25.46 5.42
C LEU A 213 -0.17 -26.60 4.90
N THR A 214 -0.63 -27.83 5.09
CA THR A 214 -0.03 -29.01 4.43
C THR A 214 -0.26 -28.93 2.92
N ASN A 215 0.57 -29.64 2.13
CA ASN A 215 0.46 -29.65 0.68
C ASN A 215 -0.96 -30.05 0.18
N VAL A 216 -1.59 -31.03 0.84
CA VAL A 216 -2.97 -31.45 0.53
C VAL A 216 -3.99 -30.34 0.80
N GLN A 217 -3.80 -29.58 1.88
CA GLN A 217 -4.67 -28.45 2.21
C GLN A 217 -4.44 -27.25 1.27
N GLN A 218 -3.19 -26.97 0.88
CA GLN A 218 -2.86 -25.94 -0.11
C GLN A 218 -3.54 -26.26 -1.46
N GLU A 219 -3.46 -27.51 -1.91
CA GLU A 219 -4.14 -27.96 -3.12
C GLU A 219 -5.66 -27.79 -3.01
N ALA A 220 -6.25 -28.13 -1.86
CA ALA A 220 -7.69 -27.92 -1.61
C ALA A 220 -8.09 -26.44 -1.67
N VAL A 221 -7.29 -25.54 -1.11
CA VAL A 221 -7.52 -24.09 -1.19
C VAL A 221 -7.49 -23.62 -2.64
N LEU A 222 -6.46 -23.97 -3.41
CA LEU A 222 -6.31 -23.52 -4.79
C LEU A 222 -7.33 -24.16 -5.75
N SER A 223 -7.81 -25.36 -5.43
CA SER A 223 -8.84 -26.07 -6.22
C SER A 223 -10.24 -25.54 -5.96
N SER A 224 -10.48 -24.85 -4.84
CA SER A 224 -11.80 -24.29 -4.51
C SER A 224 -12.16 -23.18 -5.50
N SER A 225 -13.29 -23.30 -6.19
CA SER A 225 -13.81 -22.24 -7.07
C SER A 225 -14.25 -21.06 -6.20
N GLY A 226 -13.42 -20.02 -6.09
CA GLY A 226 -13.80 -18.78 -5.43
C GLY A 226 -15.03 -18.18 -6.11
N SER A 227 -16.07 -17.86 -5.35
CA SER A 227 -17.22 -17.09 -5.82
C SER A 227 -16.79 -15.64 -6.07
N SER A 228 -16.16 -15.39 -7.21
CA SER A 228 -15.88 -14.03 -7.66
C SER A 228 -17.16 -13.44 -8.22
N ASP A 229 -17.90 -12.71 -7.38
CA ASP A 229 -18.97 -11.79 -7.81
C ASP A 229 -18.33 -10.58 -8.52
N ARG A 230 -17.72 -10.81 -9.68
CA ARG A 230 -17.39 -9.76 -10.64
C ARG A 230 -18.23 -9.98 -11.89
N GLY A 231 -19.23 -9.11 -12.07
CA GLY A 231 -20.03 -9.05 -13.29
C GLY A 231 -19.14 -8.94 -14.51
N SER A 232 -19.31 -9.91 -15.42
CA SER A 232 -18.97 -9.89 -16.85
C SER A 232 -17.90 -8.87 -17.29
N SER A 233 -16.63 -9.25 -17.19
CA SER A 233 -15.63 -8.84 -18.17
C SER A 233 -14.79 -10.07 -18.52
N SER A 234 -14.96 -10.52 -19.75
CA SER A 234 -14.29 -11.67 -20.36
C SER A 234 -12.77 -11.49 -20.40
N HIS A 235 -12.03 -12.08 -19.46
CA HIS A 235 -10.61 -12.38 -19.67
C HIS A 235 -10.19 -13.69 -18.99
N SER A 236 -9.64 -14.56 -19.84
CA SER A 236 -8.84 -15.77 -19.61
C SER A 236 -9.41 -16.88 -18.73
N ALA A 237 -9.59 -18.05 -19.35
CA ALA A 237 -9.60 -19.35 -18.70
C ALA A 237 -8.45 -19.44 -17.68
N ASN A 238 -8.78 -19.63 -16.41
CA ASN A 238 -7.84 -19.77 -15.31
C ASN A 238 -6.86 -20.92 -15.60
N SER A 239 -5.63 -20.60 -15.96
CA SER A 239 -4.52 -21.54 -15.78
C SER A 239 -4.48 -21.95 -14.30
N PRO A 240 -4.31 -23.25 -13.98
CA PRO A 240 -4.27 -23.69 -12.60
C PRO A 240 -3.15 -22.96 -11.86
N ILE A 241 -3.49 -22.32 -10.75
CA ILE A 241 -2.53 -21.63 -9.88
C ILE A 241 -1.56 -22.70 -9.34
N SER A 242 -0.26 -22.53 -9.61
CA SER A 242 0.76 -23.46 -9.16
C SER A 242 1.09 -23.22 -7.68
N ILE A 243 1.00 -24.26 -6.85
CA ILE A 243 1.38 -24.20 -5.43
C ILE A 243 2.81 -23.68 -5.27
N ASN A 244 3.75 -24.22 -6.05
CA ASN A 244 5.16 -23.82 -5.97
C ASN A 244 5.35 -22.32 -6.27
N GLN A 245 4.59 -21.79 -7.23
CA GLN A 245 4.66 -20.37 -7.56
C GLN A 245 4.16 -19.49 -6.41
N VAL A 246 3.04 -19.88 -5.77
CA VAL A 246 2.49 -19.16 -4.62
C VAL A 246 3.43 -19.22 -3.42
N VAL A 247 3.95 -20.41 -3.10
CA VAL A 247 4.89 -20.61 -1.98
C VAL A 247 6.16 -19.78 -2.19
N GLN A 248 6.81 -19.88 -3.35
CA GLN A 248 8.02 -19.11 -3.65
C GLN A 248 7.80 -17.60 -3.56
N LEU A 249 6.65 -17.11 -4.03
CA LEU A 249 6.29 -15.70 -3.95
C LEU A 249 6.09 -15.26 -2.49
N LEU A 250 5.34 -16.02 -1.71
CA LEU A 250 5.09 -15.70 -0.30
C LEU A 250 6.36 -15.81 0.55
N GLU A 251 7.20 -16.82 0.32
CA GLU A 251 8.51 -16.95 0.96
C GLU A 251 9.41 -15.76 0.63
N ARG A 252 9.46 -15.34 -0.65
CA ARG A 252 10.24 -14.15 -1.06
C ARG A 252 9.80 -12.89 -0.32
N VAL A 253 8.49 -12.69 -0.17
CA VAL A 253 7.94 -11.52 0.54
C VAL A 253 8.13 -11.63 2.05
N HIS A 254 7.95 -12.82 2.63
CA HIS A 254 8.11 -13.07 4.06
C HIS A 254 9.57 -12.98 4.51
N HIS A 255 10.50 -13.55 3.73
CA HIS A 255 11.94 -13.45 4.01
C HIS A 255 12.49 -12.04 3.81
N ALA A 256 11.86 -11.19 2.99
CA ALA A 256 12.26 -9.78 2.89
C ALA A 256 12.07 -9.00 4.20
N LEU A 257 11.33 -9.54 5.17
CA LEU A 257 11.02 -8.89 6.45
C LEU A 257 11.87 -9.40 7.64
N ASN A 258 12.53 -10.55 7.51
CA ASN A 258 13.31 -11.21 8.57
C ASN A 258 14.82 -11.12 8.30
#